data_AF-A0A0R3LU70-F1
#
_entry.id   AF-A0A0R3LU70-F1
#
_cell.length_a   1.000
_cell.length_b   1.000
_cell.length_c   1.000
_cell.angle_alpha   90.00
_cell.angle_beta   90.00
_cell.angle_gamma   90.00
#
_symmetry.space_group_name_H-M   'P 1'
#
loop_
_entity.id
_entity.type
_entity.pdbx_description
1 polymer ?
#
loop_
_entity_poly.entity_id
_entity_poly.type
_entity_poly.pdbx_seq_one_letter_code
_entity_poly.pdbx_strand_id
1 'polypeptide(L)'
;MSGYDIFAWIVLIILIATLVFVLCLFGWLPGHIARSRNHPWADAVRVAGWVTLVLGFALWPVVLIWAYVDVPAPREPRRAQP
;
A
#
# COMPACT_ATOMS: atom_id res chain seq x y z
N MET A 1 -27.34 23.82 19.25
CA MET A 1 -26.40 22.70 19.49
C MET A 1 -25.77 22.93 20.84
N SER A 2 -25.77 21.92 21.71
CA SER A 2 -25.14 22.01 23.02
C SER A 2 -23.60 22.07 22.88
N GLY A 3 -22.89 22.54 23.91
CA GLY A 3 -21.42 22.53 23.90
C GLY A 3 -20.83 21.12 23.76
N TYR A 4 -21.52 20.11 24.29
CA TYR A 4 -21.15 18.70 24.13
C TYR A 4 -21.31 18.21 22.68
N ASP A 5 -22.33 18.67 21.96
CA ASP A 5 -22.52 18.32 20.55
C ASP A 5 -21.35 18.83 19.70
N ILE A 6 -20.93 20.08 19.93
CA ILE A 6 -19.79 20.69 19.21
C ILE A 6 -18.50 19.90 19.50
N PHE A 7 -18.26 19.55 20.76
CA PHE A 7 -17.12 18.73 21.15
C PHE A 7 -17.14 17.35 20.49
N ALA A 8 -18.29 16.67 20.49
CA ALA A 8 -18.45 15.37 19.85
C ALA A 8 -18.16 15.43 18.34
N TRP A 9 -18.61 16.47 17.65
CA TRP A 9 -18.33 16.68 16.23
C TRP A 9 -16.83 16.85 15.95
N ILE A 10 -16.12 17.64 16.76
CA ILE A 10 -14.68 17.83 16.61
C ILE A 10 -13.96 16.48 16.76
N VAL A 11 -14.27 15.72 17.81
CA VAL A 11 -13.67 14.41 18.06
C VAL A 11 -13.99 13.43 16.92
N LEU A 12 -15.23 13.41 16.43
CA LEU A 12 -15.65 12.56 15.33
C LEU A 12 -14.87 12.85 14.04
N ILE A 13 -14.69 14.14 13.70
CA ILE A 13 -13.93 14.55 12.51
C ILE A 13 -12.47 14.10 12.65
N ILE A 14 -11.86 14.31 13.81
CA ILE A 14 -10.47 13.88 14.07
C ILE A 14 -10.37 12.36 13.95
N LEU A 15 -11.30 11.60 14.54
CA LEU A 15 -11.32 10.14 14.49
C LEU A 15 -11.39 9.63 13.04
N ILE A 16 -12.29 10.20 12.23
CA ILE A 16 -12.44 9.85 10.81
C ILE A 16 -11.17 10.22 10.05
N ALA A 17 -10.60 11.42 10.28
CA ALA A 17 -9.37 11.84 9.64
C ALA A 17 -8.19 10.90 9.97
N THR A 18 -8.05 10.50 11.23
CA THR A 18 -7.03 9.54 11.67
C THR A 18 -7.25 8.16 11.03
N LEU A 19 -8.49 7.68 10.97
CA LEU A 19 -8.82 6.40 10.34
C LEU A 19 -8.44 6.41 8.85
N VAL A 20 -8.83 7.44 8.11
CA VAL A 20 -8.50 7.59 6.68
C VAL A 20 -6.99 7.69 6.48
N PHE A 21 -6.30 8.47 7.32
CA PHE A 21 -4.85 8.61 7.25
C PHE A 21 -4.14 7.26 7.41
N VAL A 22 -4.54 6.46 8.40
CA VAL A 22 -3.98 5.12 8.64
C VAL A 22 -4.24 4.20 7.45
N LEU A 23 -5.46 4.16 6.91
CA LEU A 23 -5.79 3.35 5.74
C LEU A 23 -4.98 3.74 4.49
N CYS A 24 -4.76 5.03 4.26
CA CYS A 24 -3.89 5.51 3.19
C CYS A 24 -2.44 5.05 3.37
N LEU A 25 -1.95 5.07 4.61
CA LEU A 25 -0.61 4.59 4.95
C LEU A 25 -0.43 3.11 4.58
N PHE A 26 -1.41 2.27 4.96
CA PHE A 26 -1.42 0.86 4.59
C PHE A 26 -1.50 0.66 3.07
N GLY A 27 -2.30 1.44 2.34
CA GLY A 27 -2.38 1.34 0.87
C GLY A 27 -1.04 1.63 0.17
N TRP A 28 -0.26 2.57 0.68
CA TRP A 28 1.03 2.98 0.08
C TRP A 28 2.21 2.05 0.40
N LEU A 29 2.18 1.41 1.57
CA LEU A 29 3.27 0.60 2.10
C LEU A 29 3.81 -0.48 1.13
N PRO A 30 2.97 -1.37 0.55
CA PRO A 30 3.47 -2.46 -0.31
C PRO A 30 4.08 -1.94 -1.62
N GLY A 31 3.48 -0.91 -2.24
CA GLY A 31 4.03 -0.30 -3.45
C GLY A 31 5.35 0.43 -3.22
N HIS A 32 5.50 1.08 -2.07
CA HIS A 32 6.75 1.75 -1.70
C HIS A 32 7.88 0.74 -1.46
N ILE A 33 7.59 -0.37 -0.77
CA ILE A 33 8.56 -1.46 -0.55
C ILE A 33 8.96 -2.13 -1.86
N ALA A 34 8.01 -2.42 -2.74
CA ALA A 34 8.32 -3.01 -4.04
C ALA A 34 9.24 -2.10 -4.88
N ARG A 35 9.01 -0.79 -4.82
CA ARG A 35 9.85 0.19 -5.53
C ARG A 35 11.25 0.30 -4.92
N SER A 36 11.38 0.31 -3.59
CA SER A 36 12.69 0.37 -2.94
C SER A 36 13.54 -0.89 -3.17
N ARG A 37 12.89 -2.03 -3.42
CA ARG A 37 13.55 -3.31 -3.73
C ARG A 37 13.80 -3.58 -5.21
N ASN A 38 13.54 -2.63 -6.11
CA ASN A 38 13.62 -2.83 -7.57
C ASN A 38 12.77 -4.00 -8.09
N HIS A 39 11.57 -4.18 -7.52
CA HIS A 39 10.65 -5.23 -7.95
C HIS A 39 10.17 -4.96 -9.40
N PRO A 40 10.19 -5.95 -10.32
CA PRO A 40 9.86 -5.73 -11.73
C PRO A 40 8.43 -5.24 -11.96
N TRP A 41 7.52 -5.50 -11.02
CA TRP A 41 6.10 -5.15 -11.08
C TRP A 41 5.67 -4.19 -9.95
N ALA A 42 6.52 -3.23 -9.57
CA ALA A 42 6.26 -2.33 -8.45
C ALA A 42 4.91 -1.56 -8.56
N ASP A 43 4.50 -1.16 -9.77
CA ASP A 43 3.22 -0.47 -9.97
C ASP A 43 2.02 -1.41 -9.81
N ALA A 44 2.15 -2.68 -10.20
CA ALA A 44 1.12 -3.69 -9.96
C ALA A 44 0.93 -3.95 -8.46
N VAL A 45 2.04 -4.06 -7.71
CA VAL A 45 2.01 -4.20 -6.23
C VAL A 45 1.35 -2.98 -5.59
N ARG A 46 1.62 -1.75 -6.09
CA ARG A 46 0.98 -0.53 -5.59
C ARG A 46 -0.54 -0.55 -5.79
N VAL A 47 -1.00 -0.91 -6.99
CA VAL A 47 -2.45 -1.00 -7.27
C VAL A 47 -3.08 -2.12 -6.46
N ALA A 48 -2.44 -3.29 -6.41
CA ALA A 48 -2.91 -4.42 -5.62
C ALA A 48 -3.03 -4.08 -4.13
N GLY A 49 -2.10 -3.29 -3.57
CA GLY A 49 -2.18 -2.81 -2.19
C GLY A 49 -3.45 -2.02 -1.91
N TRP A 50 -3.79 -1.08 -2.80
CA TRP A 50 -5.03 -0.31 -2.70
C TRP A 50 -6.30 -1.15 -2.91
N VAL A 51 -6.32 -1.97 -3.96
CA VAL A 51 -7.47 -2.80 -4.32
C VAL A 51 -7.78 -3.79 -3.20
N THR A 52 -6.77 -4.48 -2.67
CA THR A 52 -6.94 -5.45 -1.58
C THR A 52 -7.29 -4.79 -0.26
N LEU A 53 -6.79 -3.59 0.03
CA LEU A 53 -7.18 -2.85 1.22
C LEU A 53 -8.68 -2.49 1.22
N VAL A 54 -9.22 -2.08 0.06
CA VAL A 54 -10.61 -1.66 -0.08
C VAL A 54 -11.57 -2.85 -0.22
N LEU A 55 -11.24 -3.85 -1.04
CA LEU A 55 -12.16 -4.94 -1.38
C LEU A 55 -12.01 -6.17 -0.50
N GLY A 56 -10.82 -6.40 0.07
CA GLY A 56 -10.47 -7.70 0.57
C GLY A 56 -9.68 -7.72 1.87
N PHE A 57 -9.50 -6.58 2.55
CA PHE A 57 -8.68 -6.29 3.74
C PHE A 57 -7.70 -7.39 4.21
N ALA A 58 -8.21 -8.57 4.56
CA ALA A 58 -7.46 -9.81 4.76
C ALA A 58 -6.45 -10.20 3.65
N LEU A 59 -6.66 -9.81 2.39
CA LEU A 59 -5.75 -10.07 1.27
C LEU A 59 -4.58 -9.07 1.16
N TRP A 60 -4.67 -7.94 1.86
CA TRP A 60 -3.60 -6.94 1.89
C TRP A 60 -2.23 -7.48 2.33
N PRO A 61 -2.10 -8.28 3.42
CA PRO A 61 -0.82 -8.84 3.81
C PRO A 61 -0.23 -9.80 2.76
N VAL A 62 -1.06 -10.42 1.92
CA VAL A 62 -0.57 -11.26 0.81
C VAL A 62 0.15 -10.42 -0.24
N VAL A 63 -0.41 -9.25 -0.58
CA VAL A 63 0.26 -8.30 -1.50
C VAL A 63 1.53 -7.74 -0.88
N LEU A 64 1.51 -7.48 0.43
CA LEU A 64 2.72 -7.08 1.15
C LEU A 64 3.80 -8.15 1.06
N ILE A 65 3.47 -9.43 1.33
CA ILE A 65 4.41 -10.55 1.19
C ILE A 65 4.93 -10.61 -0.25
N TRP A 66 4.08 -10.42 -1.25
CA TRP A 66 4.49 -10.39 -2.65
C TRP A 66 5.48 -9.27 -2.97
N ALA A 67 5.40 -8.12 -2.30
CA ALA A 67 6.40 -7.05 -2.40
C ALA A 67 7.80 -7.46 -1.88
N TYR A 68 7.88 -8.48 -1.03
CA TYR A 68 9.13 -9.04 -0.50
C TYR A 68 9.63 -10.25 -1.29
N VAL A 69 8.80 -10.84 -2.16
CA VAL A 69 9.23 -11.97 -3.01
C VAL A 69 10.15 -11.43 -4.08
N ASP A 70 11.43 -11.80 -4.04
CA ASP A 70 12.38 -11.40 -5.08
C ASP A 70 12.05 -12.15 -6.38
N VAL A 71 11.53 -11.43 -7.37
CA VAL A 71 11.36 -11.95 -8.74
C VAL A 71 12.70 -11.81 -9.46
N PRO A 72 13.31 -12.89 -9.99
CA PRO A 72 14.59 -12.80 -10.67
C PRO A 72 14.53 -11.79 -11.80
N ALA A 73 15.43 -10.82 -11.80
CA ALA A 73 15.57 -9.89 -12.91
C ALA A 73 15.77 -10.67 -14.22
N PRO A 74 15.14 -10.25 -15.34
CA PRO A 74 15.39 -10.87 -16.63
C PRO A 74 16.89 -10.95 -16.87
N ARG A 75 17.41 -12.17 -17.10
CA ARG A 75 18.81 -12.35 -17.49
C ARG A 75 19.02 -11.53 -18.75
N GLU A 76 19.86 -10.49 -18.69
CA GLU A 76 20.34 -9.87 -19.92
C GLU A 76 20.89 -11.00 -20.80
N PRO A 77 20.44 -11.12 -22.06
CA PRO A 77 21.08 -12.04 -22.98
C PRO A 77 22.51 -11.53 -23.11
N ARG A 78 23.44 -12.28 -22.52
CA ARG A 78 24.89 -12.10 -22.65
C ARG A 78 25.14 -11.78 -24.11
N ARG A 79 25.37 -10.50 -24.43
CA ARG A 79 25.74 -10.08 -25.79
C ARG A 79 26.95 -10.94 -26.12
N ALA A 80 26.78 -11.85 -27.08
CA ALA A 80 27.88 -12.59 -27.64
C ALA A 80 28.87 -11.53 -28.13
N GLN A 81 29.96 -11.37 -27.37
CA GLN A 81 31.03 -10.48 -27.74
C GLN A 81 31.69 -11.13 -28.98
N PRO A 82 31.77 -10.41 -30.10
CA PRO A 82 32.33 -10.91 -31.35
C PRO A 82 33.83 -11.18 -31.27
#